data_AF-A0A2V8DDY7-F1
#
_entry.id   AF-A0A2V8DDY7-F1
#
_cell.length_a   1.000
_cell.length_b   1.000
_cell.length_c   1.000
_cell.angle_alpha   90.00
_cell.angle_beta   90.00
_cell.angle_gamma   90.00
#
_symmetry.space_group_name_H-M   'P 1'
#
loop_
_entity.id
_entity.type
_entity.pdbx_description
1 polymer ?
#
loop_
_entity_poly.entity_id
_entity_poly.type
_entity_poly.pdbx_seq_one_letter_code
_entity_poly.pdbx_strand_id
1 'polypeptide(L)'
;MKTKKSVEAVDEPALTPDALAALKSAGFSRRVFLKGSGALIVSFSVGGLTKNLKTAFAQGFSGQGSIQLDSWIAIAQDGTVTAYTGKAELGQGMFTVQTQLIAEELTVPVARVRLIQCDTSMTPDQGITSGSQSTPTNFNHANLALAGATAREALVRLASTRLGVAADELTIKDGVISVKTDASKRVSYGELVGGKKFNLQLSRTAKRKAADQWTVLGTSVPRLDLPAVATAQLEYVHNVRVPGMLHGRVVRPPAVGAQLVGVDESSVRDVPGFVKVVVKANFVGVVAEKPWQAIQVANKLKATWTPGIGLPSHRDFYEYLRNDRATRDTFLVNSKDVDAKLASAASVVKATYLHPYQMHGSIGSSCAVADVRGNSATIWLVGDAVCLPSTKQHGEAARSAARERAGHLHERFRVLRAQRRRHCFI
;
A
#
# COMPACT_ATOMS: atom_id res chain seq x y z
N MET A 1 37.80 47.44 -30.21
CA MET A 1 38.31 47.74 -28.86
C MET A 1 37.37 47.09 -27.85
N LYS A 2 37.81 46.01 -27.20
CA LYS A 2 37.02 45.19 -26.26
C LYS A 2 37.07 45.84 -24.88
N THR A 3 35.95 46.31 -24.34
CA THR A 3 35.83 46.73 -22.94
C THR A 3 35.29 45.58 -22.10
N LYS A 4 36.18 44.98 -21.30
CA LYS A 4 35.90 44.05 -20.20
C LYS A 4 35.01 44.76 -19.15
N LYS A 5 33.87 44.17 -18.81
CA LYS A 5 33.23 44.41 -17.50
C LYS A 5 33.62 43.25 -16.58
N SER A 6 34.30 43.61 -15.49
CA SER A 6 34.64 42.77 -14.35
C SER A 6 33.35 42.31 -13.65
N VAL A 7 33.24 41.01 -13.40
CA VAL A 7 32.23 40.43 -12.50
C VAL A 7 32.78 40.55 -11.10
N GLU A 8 32.11 41.32 -10.24
CA GLU A 8 32.39 41.39 -8.80
C GLU A 8 32.14 40.01 -8.18
N ALA A 9 33.09 39.58 -7.34
CA ALA A 9 32.97 38.36 -6.54
C ALA A 9 31.89 38.59 -5.48
N VAL A 10 30.82 37.78 -5.52
CA VAL A 10 29.82 37.71 -4.47
C VAL A 10 30.44 36.94 -3.30
N ASP A 11 30.66 37.63 -2.17
CA ASP A 11 31.09 37.03 -0.91
C ASP A 11 30.14 35.87 -0.54
N GLU A 12 30.71 34.67 -0.30
CA GLU A 12 29.97 33.56 0.28
C GLU A 12 29.46 33.98 1.67
N PRO A 13 28.18 33.76 2.01
CA PRO A 13 27.68 34.14 3.32
C PRO A 13 28.34 33.27 4.40
N ALA A 14 29.19 33.91 5.21
CA ALA A 14 29.80 33.28 6.37
C ALA A 14 28.70 32.90 7.38
N LEU A 15 28.66 31.61 7.76
CA LEU A 15 27.79 31.10 8.83
C LEU A 15 27.92 31.96 10.09
N THR A 16 26.79 32.23 10.75
CA THR A 16 26.76 32.98 12.00
C THR A 16 27.59 32.29 13.10
N PRO A 17 28.12 33.04 14.07
CA PRO A 17 28.91 32.48 15.18
C PRO A 17 28.21 31.34 15.92
N ASP A 18 26.88 31.44 16.07
CA ASP A 18 26.06 30.42 16.73
C ASP A 18 25.96 29.12 15.91
N ALA A 19 25.89 29.22 14.58
CA ALA A 19 25.92 28.07 13.70
C ALA A 19 27.30 27.38 13.70
N LEU A 20 28.39 28.15 13.82
CA LEU A 20 29.74 27.63 13.98
C LEU A 20 29.95 26.94 15.33
N ALA A 21 29.38 27.50 16.40
CA ALA A 21 29.41 26.90 17.74
C ALA A 21 28.62 25.58 17.79
N ALA A 22 27.44 25.54 17.18
CA ALA A 22 26.61 24.33 17.08
C ALA A 22 27.26 23.21 16.23
N LEU A 23 28.00 23.56 15.19
CA LEU A 23 28.77 22.60 14.38
C LEU A 23 29.98 22.05 15.14
N LYS A 24 30.67 22.89 15.93
CA LYS A 24 31.77 22.46 16.81
C LYS A 24 31.30 21.53 17.92
N SER A 25 30.18 21.84 18.58
CA SER A 25 29.61 20.98 19.63
C SER A 25 29.07 19.65 19.10
N ALA A 26 28.73 19.58 17.81
CA ALA A 26 28.25 18.37 17.15
C ALA A 26 29.36 17.54 16.45
N GLY A 27 30.62 17.97 16.50
CA GLY A 27 31.77 17.22 15.98
C GLY A 27 31.89 17.15 14.45
N PHE A 28 31.17 17.99 13.69
CA PHE A 28 31.18 17.97 12.23
C PHE A 28 32.17 19.00 11.65
N SER A 29 33.07 18.56 10.76
CA SER A 29 33.88 19.49 9.96
C SER A 29 33.13 19.92 8.68
N ARG A 30 33.28 21.19 8.27
CA ARG A 30 32.72 21.76 7.03
C ARG A 30 32.99 20.89 5.79
N ARG A 31 34.13 20.18 5.75
CA ARG A 31 34.56 19.32 4.64
C ARG A 31 33.77 18.01 4.52
N VAL A 32 33.18 17.53 5.61
CA VAL A 32 32.33 16.33 5.64
C VAL A 32 30.88 16.66 5.24
N PHE A 33 30.39 17.86 5.59
CA PHE A 33 29.04 18.30 5.25
C PHE A 33 28.84 18.50 3.73
N LEU A 34 29.83 19.11 3.06
CA LEU A 34 29.78 19.37 1.60
C LEU A 34 29.96 18.10 0.75
N LYS A 35 30.55 17.02 1.29
CA LYS A 35 30.61 15.72 0.60
C LYS A 35 29.31 14.92 0.68
N GLY A 36 28.35 15.32 1.51
CA GLY A 36 27.15 14.54 1.84
C GLY A 36 25.81 15.17 1.46
N SER A 37 25.76 16.33 0.79
CA SER A 37 24.50 17.05 0.58
C SER A 37 24.29 17.50 -0.87
N GLY A 38 23.68 16.61 -1.66
CA GLY A 38 22.84 17.01 -2.79
C GLY A 38 21.43 17.31 -2.26
N ALA A 39 21.00 18.56 -2.39
CA ALA A 39 19.69 19.14 -2.05
C ALA A 39 19.34 19.31 -0.55
N LEU A 40 19.11 20.57 -0.18
CA LEU A 40 18.52 21.01 1.09
C LEU A 40 16.99 20.99 0.97
N ILE A 41 16.31 20.10 1.69
CA ILE A 41 14.86 20.22 1.98
C ILE A 41 14.73 20.50 3.48
N VAL A 42 14.31 21.72 3.82
CA VAL A 42 14.01 22.09 5.21
C VAL A 42 12.65 21.48 5.58
N SER A 43 12.65 20.56 6.53
CA SER A 43 11.44 20.03 7.16
C SER A 43 11.64 20.05 8.67
N PHE A 44 10.74 20.74 9.39
CA PHE A 44 10.73 20.79 10.84
C PHE A 44 10.22 19.44 11.36
N SER A 45 10.98 18.78 12.22
CA SER A 45 10.53 17.58 12.93
C SER A 45 10.89 17.74 14.40
N VAL A 46 9.88 17.72 15.25
CA VAL A 46 10.05 17.60 16.69
C VAL A 46 10.59 16.20 16.99
N GLY A 47 11.82 16.15 17.48
CA GLY A 47 12.31 15.23 18.50
C GLY A 47 12.45 13.73 18.15
N GLY A 48 13.63 13.35 17.65
CA GLY A 48 14.40 12.28 18.30
C GLY A 48 14.10 10.81 17.97
N LEU A 49 14.09 10.38 16.71
CA LEU A 49 14.28 8.95 16.36
C LEU A 49 14.71 8.67 14.90
N THR A 50 15.19 9.66 14.15
CA THR A 50 15.28 9.57 12.67
C THR A 50 16.68 9.65 12.08
N LYS A 51 17.76 9.62 12.87
CA LYS A 51 19.12 9.80 12.31
C LYS A 51 19.66 8.60 11.50
N ASN A 52 19.18 7.37 11.70
CA ASN A 52 19.67 6.18 10.98
C ASN A 52 18.71 5.60 9.93
N LEU A 53 17.54 6.22 9.72
CA LEU A 53 16.54 5.71 8.77
C LEU A 53 16.57 6.41 7.40
N LYS A 54 17.34 7.48 7.21
CA LYS A 54 17.20 8.35 6.03
C LYS A 54 17.69 7.75 4.70
N THR A 55 18.49 6.68 4.72
CA THR A 55 19.10 6.13 3.49
C THR A 55 18.31 4.99 2.83
N ALA A 56 17.25 4.47 3.47
CA ALA A 56 16.45 3.37 2.93
C ALA A 56 15.15 3.78 2.21
N PHE A 57 14.76 5.06 2.27
CA PHE A 57 13.43 5.53 1.84
C PHE A 57 13.40 6.29 0.50
N ALA A 58 14.53 6.39 -0.21
CA ALA A 58 14.64 7.14 -1.47
C ALA A 58 14.48 6.25 -2.72
N GLN A 59 13.58 5.27 -2.67
CA GLN A 59 13.23 4.48 -3.84
C GLN A 59 11.91 5.02 -4.39
N GLY A 60 11.93 5.56 -5.62
CA GLY A 60 10.71 5.79 -6.40
C GLY A 60 10.32 4.48 -7.08
N PHE A 61 9.04 4.12 -7.05
CA PHE A 61 8.56 2.82 -7.51
C PHE A 61 7.65 2.94 -8.74
N SER A 62 7.82 2.01 -9.67
CA SER A 62 7.14 1.95 -10.96
C SER A 62 6.11 0.82 -11.01
N GLY A 63 4.83 1.17 -11.21
CA GLY A 63 3.79 0.33 -11.83
C GLY A 63 3.40 -1.00 -11.14
N GLN A 64 2.36 -1.64 -11.69
CA GLN A 64 1.95 -2.99 -11.30
C GLN A 64 3.05 -4.02 -11.55
N GLY A 65 3.27 -4.93 -10.59
CA GLY A 65 4.13 -6.08 -10.79
C GLY A 65 5.59 -5.72 -11.11
N SER A 66 6.15 -4.73 -10.41
CA SER A 66 7.54 -4.31 -10.62
C SER A 66 8.48 -5.50 -10.67
N ILE A 67 9.22 -5.62 -11.77
CA ILE A 67 10.25 -6.64 -11.95
C ILE A 67 11.59 -6.22 -11.36
N GLN A 68 11.73 -5.01 -10.80
CA GLN A 68 12.95 -4.58 -10.11
C GLN A 68 12.96 -5.11 -8.68
N LEU A 69 14.06 -5.75 -8.27
CA LEU A 69 14.24 -6.33 -6.92
C LEU A 69 14.16 -5.26 -5.83
N ASP A 70 14.74 -4.10 -6.08
CA ASP A 70 14.71 -2.96 -5.17
C ASP A 70 13.29 -2.48 -4.85
N SER A 71 12.28 -2.86 -5.67
CA SER A 71 10.86 -2.60 -5.39
C SER A 71 10.26 -3.46 -4.29
N TRP A 72 10.97 -4.49 -3.85
CA TRP A 72 10.46 -5.50 -2.94
C TRP A 72 11.29 -5.60 -1.67
N ILE A 73 12.60 -5.39 -1.76
CA ILE A 73 13.54 -5.62 -0.65
C ILE A 73 14.61 -4.55 -0.63
N ALA A 74 14.87 -4.02 0.57
CA ALA A 74 16.02 -3.18 0.88
C ALA A 74 16.75 -3.72 2.12
N ILE A 75 18.08 -3.60 2.14
CA ILE A 75 18.91 -4.03 3.27
C ILE A 75 19.71 -2.84 3.79
N ALA A 76 19.56 -2.53 5.08
CA ALA A 76 20.31 -1.48 5.75
C ALA A 76 21.71 -1.94 6.16
N GLN A 77 22.59 -0.99 6.50
CA GLN A 77 23.97 -1.29 6.93
C GLN A 77 24.05 -2.12 8.20
N ASP A 78 23.08 -2.00 9.10
CA ASP A 78 22.95 -2.82 10.31
C ASP A 78 22.38 -4.23 10.03
N GLY A 79 22.11 -4.56 8.76
CA GLY A 79 21.54 -5.83 8.33
C GLY A 79 20.01 -5.90 8.41
N THR A 80 19.31 -4.84 8.87
CA THR A 80 17.84 -4.79 8.86
C THR A 80 17.30 -4.98 7.44
N VAL A 81 16.37 -5.90 7.29
CA VAL A 81 15.71 -6.17 6.01
C VAL A 81 14.37 -5.45 6.00
N THR A 82 14.17 -4.55 5.05
CA THR A 82 12.85 -3.97 4.78
C THR A 82 12.25 -4.64 3.56
N ALA A 83 11.06 -5.21 3.71
CA ALA A 83 10.28 -5.78 2.62
C ALA A 83 9.04 -4.93 2.34
N TYR A 84 8.65 -4.86 1.07
CA TYR A 84 7.53 -4.05 0.60
C TYR A 84 6.45 -4.94 -0.01
N THR A 85 5.19 -4.71 0.36
CA THR A 85 4.04 -5.47 -0.16
C THR A 85 2.85 -4.55 -0.40
N GLY A 86 2.22 -4.68 -1.56
CA GLY A 86 0.96 -4.01 -1.87
C GLY A 86 -0.25 -4.70 -1.22
N LYS A 87 -0.07 -5.88 -0.61
CA LYS A 87 -1.14 -6.66 0.03
C LYS A 87 -1.47 -6.15 1.43
N ALA A 88 -2.76 -6.00 1.68
CA ALA A 88 -3.28 -5.57 2.96
C ALA A 88 -3.49 -6.74 3.90
N GLU A 89 -3.12 -6.56 5.16
CA GLU A 89 -3.53 -7.43 6.24
C GLU A 89 -4.89 -6.97 6.80
N LEU A 90 -5.86 -7.87 6.91
CA LEU A 90 -7.27 -7.60 7.24
C LEU A 90 -7.79 -8.49 8.38
N GLY A 91 -6.89 -9.13 9.12
CA GLY A 91 -7.17 -10.08 10.20
C GLY A 91 -6.72 -11.52 9.90
N GLN A 92 -6.30 -11.84 8.67
CA GLN A 92 -5.92 -13.19 8.25
C GLN A 92 -4.50 -13.65 8.64
N GLY A 93 -3.63 -12.76 9.16
CA GLY A 93 -2.26 -13.10 9.55
C GLY A 93 -1.20 -13.03 8.44
N MET A 94 -1.58 -12.50 7.27
CA MET A 94 -0.68 -12.14 6.16
C MET A 94 0.50 -11.24 6.52
N PHE A 95 0.38 -10.31 7.49
CA PHE A 95 1.53 -9.51 7.93
C PHE A 95 2.63 -10.40 8.49
N THR A 96 2.25 -11.31 9.38
CA THR A 96 3.20 -12.21 10.04
C THR A 96 3.77 -13.22 9.05
N VAL A 97 2.93 -13.89 8.26
CA VAL A 97 3.44 -14.94 7.37
C VAL A 97 4.25 -14.40 6.19
N GLN A 98 3.97 -13.19 5.68
CA GLN A 98 4.84 -12.54 4.68
C GLN A 98 6.19 -12.13 5.28
N THR A 99 6.21 -11.76 6.56
CA THR A 99 7.45 -11.49 7.29
C THR A 99 8.26 -12.79 7.45
N GLN A 100 7.60 -13.89 7.82
CA GLN A 100 8.23 -15.22 7.86
C GLN A 100 8.77 -15.65 6.49
N LEU A 101 8.03 -15.39 5.40
CA LEU A 101 8.46 -15.72 4.04
C LEU A 101 9.80 -15.05 3.70
N ILE A 102 9.93 -13.76 3.96
CA ILE A 102 11.17 -13.02 3.70
C ILE A 102 12.28 -13.49 4.64
N ALA A 103 11.97 -13.72 5.91
CA ALA A 103 12.93 -14.24 6.88
C ALA A 103 13.49 -15.61 6.48
N GLU A 104 12.61 -16.51 6.02
CA GLU A 104 12.98 -17.83 5.52
C GLU A 104 13.87 -17.73 4.28
N GLU A 105 13.42 -16.99 3.26
CA GLU A 105 14.15 -16.87 2.00
C GLU A 105 15.52 -16.20 2.17
N LEU A 106 15.65 -15.24 3.08
CA LEU A 106 16.92 -14.57 3.34
C LEU A 106 17.71 -15.20 4.50
N THR A 107 17.21 -16.27 5.12
CA THR A 107 17.85 -16.92 6.28
C THR A 107 18.26 -15.88 7.36
N VAL A 108 17.31 -15.04 7.75
CA VAL A 108 17.45 -14.04 8.83
C VAL A 108 16.42 -14.30 9.94
N PRO A 109 16.66 -13.85 11.17
CA PRO A 109 15.63 -13.90 12.21
C PRO A 109 14.41 -13.07 11.81
N VAL A 110 13.20 -13.53 12.14
CA VAL A 110 11.93 -12.82 11.86
C VAL A 110 11.97 -11.38 12.36
N ALA A 111 12.55 -11.15 13.54
CA ALA A 111 12.68 -9.83 14.16
C ALA A 111 13.54 -8.84 13.35
N ARG A 112 14.36 -9.33 12.40
CA ARG A 112 15.18 -8.48 11.52
C ARG A 112 14.42 -7.98 10.30
N VAL A 113 13.22 -8.50 10.05
CA VAL A 113 12.40 -8.14 8.90
C VAL A 113 11.36 -7.10 9.30
N ARG A 114 11.41 -5.95 8.63
CA ARG A 114 10.38 -4.92 8.68
C ARG A 114 9.54 -4.97 7.42
N LEU A 115 8.24 -5.25 7.57
CA LEU A 115 7.31 -5.29 6.45
C LEU A 115 6.55 -3.95 6.34
N ILE A 116 6.68 -3.29 5.19
CA ILE A 116 5.91 -2.09 4.83
C ILE A 116 4.79 -2.51 3.88
N GLN A 117 3.55 -2.21 4.25
CA GLN A 117 2.36 -2.59 3.50
C GLN A 117 1.64 -1.36 2.94
N CYS A 118 1.08 -1.51 1.74
CA CYS A 118 0.00 -0.66 1.22
C CYS A 118 0.28 0.85 1.32
N ASP A 119 1.38 1.29 0.71
CA ASP A 119 1.70 2.70 0.51
C ASP A 119 2.11 2.89 -0.95
N THR A 120 1.31 3.59 -1.77
CA THR A 120 1.59 3.69 -3.22
C THR A 120 2.93 4.33 -3.53
N SER A 121 3.50 5.11 -2.61
CA SER A 121 4.81 5.71 -2.82
C SER A 121 5.96 4.77 -2.50
N MET A 122 5.68 3.61 -1.89
CA MET A 122 6.70 2.72 -1.35
C MET A 122 6.56 1.26 -1.77
N THR A 123 5.35 0.80 -2.06
CA THR A 123 5.06 -0.62 -2.26
C THR A 123 4.65 -0.89 -3.70
N PRO A 124 5.03 -2.05 -4.27
CA PRO A 124 4.61 -2.42 -5.61
C PRO A 124 3.09 -2.59 -5.66
N ASP A 125 2.47 -2.22 -6.78
CA ASP A 125 1.04 -2.50 -6.97
C ASP A 125 0.85 -4.00 -7.25
N GLN A 126 0.20 -4.67 -6.30
CA GLN A 126 -0.07 -6.10 -6.31
C GLN A 126 -1.55 -6.44 -6.51
N GLY A 127 -2.37 -5.43 -6.82
CA GLY A 127 -3.82 -5.61 -6.86
C GLY A 127 -4.43 -6.00 -5.51
N ILE A 128 -5.70 -6.40 -5.56
CA ILE A 128 -6.57 -6.67 -4.40
C ILE A 128 -6.22 -7.93 -3.57
N THR A 129 -6.58 -7.93 -2.28
CA THR A 129 -6.40 -9.05 -1.32
C THR A 129 -7.61 -10.00 -1.26
N SER A 130 -8.56 -9.85 -2.17
CA SER A 130 -9.79 -10.66 -2.19
C SER A 130 -9.56 -12.13 -2.56
N GLY A 131 -10.45 -13.02 -2.11
CA GLY A 131 -10.45 -14.44 -2.51
C GLY A 131 -9.21 -15.19 -2.03
N SER A 132 -8.61 -14.76 -0.93
CA SER A 132 -7.33 -15.27 -0.42
C SER A 132 -6.16 -15.14 -1.40
N GLN A 133 -6.25 -14.23 -2.39
CA GLN A 133 -5.24 -14.10 -3.44
C GLN A 133 -3.85 -13.68 -2.92
N SER A 134 -3.73 -13.10 -1.73
CA SER A 134 -2.42 -12.73 -1.17
C SER A 134 -1.48 -13.93 -1.01
N THR A 135 -1.99 -15.10 -0.66
CA THR A 135 -1.16 -16.32 -0.56
C THR A 135 -0.61 -16.73 -1.93
N PRO A 136 -1.42 -17.09 -2.95
CA PRO A 136 -0.90 -17.53 -4.24
C PRO A 136 -0.11 -16.43 -4.97
N THR A 137 -0.40 -15.14 -4.73
CA THR A 137 0.34 -14.06 -5.39
C THR A 137 1.70 -13.76 -4.74
N ASN A 138 1.90 -14.02 -3.43
CA ASN A 138 3.18 -13.74 -2.75
C ASN A 138 4.02 -14.97 -2.44
N PHE A 139 3.42 -16.15 -2.30
CA PHE A 139 4.12 -17.35 -1.84
C PHE A 139 4.54 -18.31 -2.97
N ASN A 140 3.99 -18.13 -4.18
CA ASN A 140 4.35 -18.93 -5.34
C ASN A 140 5.63 -18.40 -6.02
N HIS A 141 5.89 -18.78 -7.27
CA HIS A 141 7.10 -18.36 -8.02
C HIS A 141 7.02 -16.93 -8.59
N ALA A 142 6.29 -16.02 -7.93
CA ALA A 142 6.14 -14.63 -8.35
C ALA A 142 6.24 -13.69 -7.15
N ASN A 143 6.51 -12.41 -7.41
CA ASN A 143 6.46 -11.32 -6.43
C ASN A 143 7.38 -11.53 -5.21
N LEU A 144 6.84 -11.47 -3.99
CA LEU A 144 7.60 -11.37 -2.74
C LEU A 144 8.53 -12.56 -2.49
N ALA A 145 8.03 -13.77 -2.71
CA ALA A 145 8.81 -15.00 -2.68
C ALA A 145 9.99 -15.01 -3.67
N LEU A 146 9.71 -14.61 -4.91
CA LEU A 146 10.72 -14.55 -5.97
C LEU A 146 11.77 -13.47 -5.67
N ALA A 147 11.34 -12.35 -5.10
CA ALA A 147 12.23 -11.29 -4.62
C ALA A 147 13.16 -11.80 -3.51
N GLY A 148 12.64 -12.53 -2.53
CA GLY A 148 13.45 -13.14 -1.47
C GLY A 148 14.52 -14.08 -2.04
N ALA A 149 14.14 -14.99 -2.92
CA ALA A 149 15.07 -15.91 -3.57
C ALA A 149 16.11 -15.19 -4.45
N THR A 150 15.68 -14.22 -5.25
CA THR A 150 16.59 -13.41 -6.11
C THR A 150 17.60 -12.64 -5.26
N ALA A 151 17.15 -12.01 -4.17
CA ALA A 151 18.02 -11.30 -3.23
C ALA A 151 19.01 -12.24 -2.57
N ARG A 152 18.58 -13.43 -2.11
CA ARG A 152 19.49 -14.42 -1.51
C ARG A 152 20.59 -14.83 -2.49
N GLU A 153 20.23 -15.20 -3.72
CA GLU A 153 21.20 -15.60 -4.75
C GLU A 153 22.18 -14.46 -5.08
N ALA A 154 21.69 -13.22 -5.16
CA ALA A 154 22.54 -12.04 -5.35
C ALA A 154 23.53 -11.84 -4.19
N LEU A 155 23.07 -12.00 -2.95
CA LEU A 155 23.92 -11.87 -1.75
C LEU A 155 24.99 -12.97 -1.70
N VAL A 156 24.63 -14.22 -2.03
CA VAL A 156 25.60 -15.34 -2.13
C VAL A 156 26.65 -15.06 -3.20
N ARG A 157 26.25 -14.55 -4.37
CA ARG A 157 27.20 -14.16 -5.43
C ARG A 157 28.15 -13.05 -4.97
N LEU A 158 27.63 -12.00 -4.32
CA LEU A 158 28.46 -10.92 -3.79
C LEU A 158 29.43 -11.43 -2.70
N ALA A 159 28.99 -12.32 -1.83
CA ALA A 159 29.84 -12.94 -0.82
C ALA A 159 30.91 -13.85 -1.44
N SER A 160 30.57 -14.65 -2.45
CA SER A 160 31.50 -15.47 -3.20
C SER A 160 32.63 -14.63 -3.80
N THR A 161 32.29 -13.51 -4.46
CA THR A 161 33.30 -12.56 -4.96
C THR A 161 34.11 -11.92 -3.83
N ARG A 162 33.46 -11.54 -2.72
CA ARG A 162 34.12 -10.86 -1.59
C ARG A 162 35.09 -11.76 -0.82
N LEU A 163 34.74 -13.04 -0.67
CA LEU A 163 35.49 -14.04 0.10
C LEU A 163 36.44 -14.88 -0.77
N GLY A 164 36.30 -14.82 -2.09
CA GLY A 164 37.15 -15.55 -3.04
C GLY A 164 36.92 -17.06 -3.03
N VAL A 165 35.70 -17.51 -2.74
CA VAL A 165 35.32 -18.95 -2.70
C VAL A 165 34.10 -19.21 -3.57
N ALA A 166 33.86 -20.47 -3.94
CA ALA A 166 32.69 -20.83 -4.76
C ALA A 166 31.38 -20.72 -3.95
N ALA A 167 30.26 -20.46 -4.65
CA ALA A 167 28.97 -20.21 -4.00
C ALA A 167 28.43 -21.43 -3.21
N ASP A 168 28.77 -22.64 -3.64
CA ASP A 168 28.44 -23.91 -2.99
C ASP A 168 29.31 -24.21 -1.77
N GLU A 169 30.43 -23.50 -1.58
CA GLU A 169 31.26 -23.54 -0.37
C GLU A 169 30.76 -22.58 0.72
N LEU A 170 29.72 -21.79 0.45
CA LEU A 170 29.15 -20.83 1.38
C LEU A 170 27.93 -21.40 2.12
N THR A 171 27.75 -20.96 3.36
CA THR A 171 26.54 -21.17 4.15
C THR A 171 26.02 -19.85 4.69
N ILE A 172 24.73 -19.80 5.00
CA ILE A 172 24.07 -18.60 5.52
C ILE A 172 23.46 -18.94 6.88
N LYS A 173 23.75 -18.12 7.88
CA LYS A 173 23.08 -18.17 9.18
C LYS A 173 22.85 -16.75 9.69
N ASP A 174 21.62 -16.46 10.10
CA ASP A 174 21.25 -15.18 10.69
C ASP A 174 21.72 -13.96 9.88
N GLY A 175 21.56 -13.99 8.55
CA GLY A 175 21.99 -12.93 7.63
C GLY A 175 23.50 -12.70 7.50
N VAL A 176 24.29 -13.69 7.93
CA VAL A 176 25.75 -13.73 7.79
C VAL A 176 26.11 -14.89 6.88
N ILE A 177 26.89 -14.60 5.85
CA ILE A 177 27.42 -15.60 4.92
C ILE A 177 28.84 -15.96 5.37
N SER A 178 29.13 -17.25 5.52
CA SER A 178 30.46 -17.74 5.89
C SER A 178 30.89 -18.92 5.04
N VAL A 179 32.20 -19.16 4.95
CA VAL A 179 32.74 -20.37 4.33
C VAL A 179 32.42 -21.59 5.19
N LYS A 180 31.95 -22.69 4.59
CA LYS A 180 31.55 -23.91 5.31
C LYS A 180 32.68 -24.52 6.13
N THR A 181 33.91 -24.47 5.62
CA THR A 181 35.11 -25.04 6.23
C THR A 181 35.81 -24.08 7.19
N ASP A 182 35.49 -22.79 7.16
CA ASP A 182 36.10 -21.76 8.00
C ASP A 182 35.10 -20.62 8.28
N ALA A 183 34.40 -20.72 9.40
CA ALA A 183 33.42 -19.71 9.83
C ALA A 183 34.02 -18.34 10.21
N SER A 184 35.36 -18.24 10.33
CA SER A 184 36.03 -16.95 10.55
C SER A 184 36.00 -16.08 9.29
N LYS A 185 35.99 -16.71 8.10
CA LYS A 185 35.79 -16.06 6.81
C LYS A 185 34.31 -15.83 6.57
N ARG A 186 33.84 -14.64 6.92
CA ARG A 186 32.43 -14.28 6.85
C ARG A 186 32.21 -12.85 6.40
N VAL A 187 31.00 -12.59 5.92
CA VAL A 187 30.52 -11.26 5.54
C VAL A 187 29.01 -11.18 5.79
N SER A 188 28.54 -10.08 6.36
CA SER A 188 27.11 -9.85 6.63
C SER A 188 26.40 -9.23 5.41
N TYR A 189 25.08 -9.36 5.36
CA TYR A 189 24.28 -8.68 4.33
C TYR A 189 24.43 -7.15 4.35
N GLY A 190 24.58 -6.58 5.55
CA GLY A 190 24.84 -5.15 5.73
C GLY A 190 26.16 -4.71 5.11
N GLU A 191 27.21 -5.52 5.18
CA GLU A 191 28.50 -5.22 4.55
C GLU A 191 28.46 -5.36 3.01
N LEU A 192 27.65 -6.29 2.49
CA LEU A 192 27.55 -6.53 1.04
C LEU A 192 26.76 -5.45 0.31
N VAL A 193 25.58 -5.10 0.84
CA VAL A 193 24.62 -4.22 0.16
C VAL A 193 24.31 -2.96 0.97
N GLY A 194 24.44 -2.98 2.29
CA GLY A 194 23.91 -1.98 3.23
C GLY A 194 23.86 -0.52 2.72
N GLY A 195 22.64 -0.03 2.50
CA GLY A 195 22.39 1.34 2.04
C GLY A 195 22.60 1.58 0.55
N LYS A 196 22.92 0.54 -0.23
CA LYS A 196 23.01 0.55 -1.70
C LYS A 196 21.84 -0.23 -2.30
N LYS A 197 21.56 0.05 -3.58
CA LYS A 197 20.57 -0.68 -4.37
C LYS A 197 21.17 -1.99 -4.89
N PHE A 198 20.35 -3.02 -5.02
CA PHE A 198 20.73 -4.23 -5.75
C PHE A 198 20.91 -3.93 -7.24
N ASN A 199 20.06 -3.06 -7.81
CA ASN A 199 19.96 -2.77 -9.24
C ASN A 199 19.81 -4.03 -10.09
N LEU A 200 18.99 -4.97 -9.62
CA LEU A 200 18.71 -6.24 -10.29
C LEU A 200 17.24 -6.38 -10.63
N GLN A 201 16.95 -7.04 -11.74
CA GLN A 201 15.61 -7.58 -12.00
C GLN A 201 15.38 -8.87 -11.22
N LEU A 202 14.11 -9.17 -10.93
CA LEU A 202 13.67 -10.44 -10.38
C LEU A 202 14.04 -11.58 -11.35
N SER A 203 14.77 -12.56 -10.84
CA SER A 203 15.15 -13.74 -11.60
C SER A 203 14.00 -14.75 -11.55
N ARG A 204 13.32 -14.99 -12.68
CA ARG A 204 12.23 -15.98 -12.79
C ARG A 204 12.70 -17.42 -12.51
N THR A 205 14.00 -17.65 -12.60
CA THR A 205 14.63 -18.96 -12.34
C THR A 205 15.28 -19.03 -10.96
N ALA A 206 15.17 -17.98 -10.13
CA ALA A 206 15.68 -18.03 -8.76
C ALA A 206 15.02 -19.17 -7.99
N LYS A 207 15.84 -20.00 -7.36
CA LYS A 207 15.37 -21.20 -6.67
C LYS A 207 14.85 -20.81 -5.30
N ARG A 208 13.61 -21.17 -4.98
CA ARG A 208 13.06 -21.06 -3.62
C ARG A 208 13.73 -22.11 -2.72
N LYS A 209 13.76 -21.85 -1.40
CA LYS A 209 14.13 -22.91 -0.45
C LYS A 209 13.06 -24.00 -0.48
N ALA A 210 13.48 -25.25 -0.51
CA ALA A 210 12.57 -26.38 -0.48
C ALA A 210 11.86 -26.46 0.89
N ALA A 211 10.64 -26.99 0.92
CA ALA A 211 9.80 -26.95 2.11
C ALA A 211 10.37 -27.76 3.29
N ASP A 212 11.12 -28.81 2.98
CA ASP A 212 11.88 -29.64 3.93
C ASP A 212 13.12 -28.92 4.51
N GLN A 213 13.51 -27.79 3.96
CA GLN A 213 14.61 -26.95 4.43
C GLN A 213 14.14 -25.71 5.20
N TRP A 214 12.82 -25.56 5.39
CA TRP A 214 12.27 -24.40 6.11
C TRP A 214 12.56 -24.49 7.60
N THR A 215 12.90 -23.34 8.19
CA THR A 215 13.23 -23.19 9.62
C THR A 215 12.36 -22.15 10.31
N VAL A 216 11.74 -21.27 9.54
CA VAL A 216 10.89 -20.15 9.95
C VAL A 216 9.49 -20.31 9.36
N LEU A 217 9.36 -20.57 8.06
CA LEU A 217 8.06 -20.84 7.45
C LEU A 217 7.48 -22.17 7.97
N GLY A 218 6.16 -22.19 8.19
CA GLY A 218 5.46 -23.36 8.76
C GLY A 218 5.54 -23.47 10.28
N THR A 219 6.33 -22.62 10.95
CA THR A 219 6.39 -22.57 12.42
C THR A 219 5.33 -21.65 13.02
N SER A 220 4.95 -21.92 14.28
CA SER A 220 3.98 -21.11 15.03
C SER A 220 4.64 -19.87 15.62
N VAL A 221 4.76 -18.81 14.82
CA VAL A 221 5.27 -17.51 15.26
C VAL A 221 4.13 -16.66 15.83
N PRO A 222 4.26 -16.06 17.03
CA PRO A 222 3.26 -15.12 17.55
C PRO A 222 3.00 -13.99 16.55
N ARG A 223 1.72 -13.66 16.35
CA ARG A 223 1.34 -12.64 15.36
C ARG A 223 1.92 -11.28 15.73
N LEU A 224 2.77 -10.76 14.85
CA LEU A 224 3.51 -9.50 15.04
C LEU A 224 2.58 -8.28 15.15
N ASP A 225 1.38 -8.38 14.59
CA ASP A 225 0.42 -7.30 14.55
C ASP A 225 -0.56 -7.28 15.73
N LEU A 226 -0.73 -8.41 16.42
CA LEU A 226 -1.72 -8.52 17.49
C LEU A 226 -1.43 -7.65 18.71
N PRO A 227 -0.17 -7.48 19.19
CA PRO A 227 0.09 -6.62 20.34
C PRO A 227 -0.45 -5.20 20.17
N ALA A 228 -0.26 -4.60 18.99
CA ALA A 228 -0.78 -3.25 18.69
C ALA A 228 -2.32 -3.22 18.63
N VAL A 229 -2.95 -4.29 18.15
CA VAL A 229 -4.42 -4.43 18.15
C VAL A 229 -4.95 -4.56 19.58
N ALA A 230 -4.37 -5.45 20.38
CA ALA A 230 -4.81 -5.74 21.74
C ALA A 230 -4.63 -4.55 22.70
N THR A 231 -3.64 -3.70 22.44
CA THR A 231 -3.34 -2.50 23.25
C THR A 231 -3.93 -1.21 22.68
N ALA A 232 -4.76 -1.29 21.64
CA ALA A 232 -5.35 -0.14 20.95
C ALA A 232 -4.32 0.89 20.42
N GLN A 233 -3.08 0.46 20.18
CA GLN A 233 -2.02 1.27 19.56
C GLN A 233 -2.12 1.27 18.03
N LEU A 234 -2.81 0.29 17.45
CA LEU A 234 -3.08 0.26 16.01
C LEU A 234 -4.11 1.35 15.65
N GLU A 235 -3.74 2.24 14.74
CA GLU A 235 -4.65 3.26 14.22
C GLU A 235 -5.54 2.73 13.08
N TYR A 236 -6.85 2.95 13.23
CA TYR A 236 -7.83 2.81 12.16
C TYR A 236 -8.07 4.16 11.48
N VAL A 237 -8.53 4.16 10.22
CA VAL A 237 -8.83 5.39 9.47
C VAL A 237 -9.77 6.32 10.24
N HIS A 238 -10.72 5.77 11.00
CA HIS A 238 -11.65 6.52 11.87
C HIS A 238 -10.96 7.43 12.89
N ASN A 239 -9.73 7.09 13.28
CA ASN A 239 -8.95 7.80 14.29
C ASN A 239 -7.93 8.77 13.67
N VAL A 240 -7.76 8.76 12.35
CA VAL A 240 -6.88 9.73 11.67
C VAL A 240 -7.40 11.14 11.89
N ARG A 241 -6.50 12.05 12.28
CA ARG A 241 -6.77 13.48 12.43
C ARG A 241 -5.72 14.26 11.64
N VAL A 242 -6.16 15.23 10.86
CA VAL A 242 -5.28 16.16 10.14
C VAL A 242 -5.60 17.61 10.54
N PRO A 243 -4.62 18.54 10.51
CA PRO A 243 -4.88 19.93 10.84
C PRO A 243 -5.97 20.53 9.94
N GLY A 244 -6.93 21.24 10.55
CA GLY A 244 -8.05 21.86 9.82
C GLY A 244 -9.03 20.87 9.19
N MET A 245 -9.06 19.61 9.63
CA MET A 245 -9.94 18.58 9.09
C MET A 245 -11.42 18.99 9.15
N LEU A 246 -12.10 18.92 8.00
CA LEU A 246 -13.55 18.99 7.90
C LEU A 246 -14.15 17.59 7.78
N HIS A 247 -15.45 17.49 8.07
CA HIS A 247 -16.18 16.24 8.07
C HIS A 247 -17.24 16.19 6.98
N GLY A 248 -17.09 15.19 6.11
CA GLY A 248 -18.03 14.92 5.02
C GLY A 248 -19.09 13.88 5.40
N ARG A 249 -20.31 14.06 4.91
CA ARG A 249 -21.38 13.04 4.97
C ARG A 249 -22.11 12.98 3.64
N VAL A 250 -22.36 11.77 3.13
CA VAL A 250 -23.13 11.55 1.90
C VAL A 250 -24.62 11.60 2.22
N VAL A 251 -25.38 12.38 1.45
CA VAL A 251 -26.84 12.36 1.42
C VAL A 251 -27.25 11.35 0.35
N ARG A 252 -27.82 10.23 0.78
CA ARG A 252 -28.11 9.11 -0.12
C ARG A 252 -29.44 9.32 -0.86
N PRO A 253 -29.54 8.91 -2.13
CA PRO A 253 -30.82 8.87 -2.82
C PRO A 253 -31.81 7.93 -2.11
N PRO A 254 -33.12 8.16 -2.24
CA PRO A 254 -34.14 7.35 -1.57
C PRO A 254 -34.25 5.92 -2.12
N ALA A 255 -33.82 5.68 -3.37
CA ALA A 255 -33.88 4.38 -4.02
C ALA A 255 -32.78 4.21 -5.07
N VAL A 256 -32.50 2.95 -5.45
CA VAL A 256 -31.63 2.63 -6.58
C VAL A 256 -32.22 3.22 -7.86
N GLY A 257 -31.36 3.82 -8.69
CA GLY A 257 -31.76 4.45 -9.97
C GLY A 257 -32.44 5.81 -9.83
N ALA A 258 -32.64 6.32 -8.61
CA ALA A 258 -33.12 7.69 -8.42
C ALA A 258 -32.07 8.70 -8.94
N GLN A 259 -32.56 9.75 -9.58
CA GLN A 259 -31.75 10.84 -10.12
C GLN A 259 -32.02 12.12 -9.35
N LEU A 260 -30.97 12.92 -9.15
CA LEU A 260 -31.07 14.19 -8.46
C LEU A 260 -31.77 15.21 -9.36
N VAL A 261 -32.85 15.81 -8.85
CA VAL A 261 -33.58 16.90 -9.52
C VAL A 261 -33.05 18.25 -9.06
N GLY A 262 -32.82 18.40 -7.76
CA GLY A 262 -32.33 19.65 -7.18
C GLY A 262 -32.00 19.55 -5.71
N VAL A 263 -31.25 20.53 -5.22
CA VAL A 263 -30.88 20.65 -3.81
C VAL A 263 -31.13 22.08 -3.35
N ASP A 264 -31.83 22.23 -2.24
CA ASP A 264 -32.01 23.50 -1.55
C ASP A 264 -30.98 23.64 -0.43
N GLU A 265 -29.83 24.24 -0.76
CA GLU A 265 -28.76 24.51 0.22
C GLU A 265 -29.18 25.53 1.28
N SER A 266 -30.20 26.36 1.04
CA SER A 266 -30.69 27.30 2.04
C SER A 266 -31.28 26.59 3.27
N SER A 267 -31.75 25.35 3.09
CA SER A 267 -32.36 24.55 4.16
C SER A 267 -31.41 24.17 5.30
N VAL A 268 -30.10 24.39 5.14
CA VAL A 268 -29.07 24.02 6.14
C VAL A 268 -28.16 25.18 6.55
N ARG A 269 -28.37 26.40 6.03
CA ARG A 269 -27.51 27.56 6.30
C ARG A 269 -27.46 27.96 7.77
N ASP A 270 -28.51 27.64 8.51
CA ASP A 270 -28.66 27.93 9.94
C ASP A 270 -28.03 26.85 10.84
N VAL A 271 -27.51 25.75 10.28
CA VAL A 271 -26.85 24.70 11.07
C VAL A 271 -25.41 25.15 11.43
N PRO A 272 -25.05 25.24 12.72
CA PRO A 272 -23.72 25.68 13.12
C PRO A 272 -22.62 24.77 12.55
N GLY A 273 -21.53 25.39 12.08
CA GLY A 273 -20.38 24.69 11.50
C GLY A 273 -20.63 24.10 10.12
N PHE A 274 -21.77 24.41 9.47
CA PHE A 274 -21.98 24.11 8.06
C PHE A 274 -20.96 24.86 7.19
N VAL A 275 -20.33 24.14 6.26
CA VAL A 275 -19.33 24.71 5.35
C VAL A 275 -19.85 24.78 3.92
N LYS A 276 -20.33 23.65 3.37
CA LYS A 276 -20.72 23.56 1.95
C LYS A 276 -21.54 22.32 1.63
N VAL A 277 -22.42 22.42 0.63
CA VAL A 277 -22.96 21.26 -0.10
C VAL A 277 -22.17 21.01 -1.39
N VAL A 278 -21.79 19.76 -1.63
CA VAL A 278 -21.10 19.30 -2.83
C VAL A 278 -22.07 18.44 -3.65
N VAL A 279 -22.36 18.87 -4.87
CA VAL A 279 -23.21 18.14 -5.81
C VAL A 279 -22.40 17.76 -7.04
N LYS A 280 -22.41 16.49 -7.41
CA LYS A 280 -21.78 15.98 -8.63
C LYS A 280 -22.65 14.91 -9.28
N ALA A 281 -23.39 15.28 -10.32
CA ALA A 281 -24.45 14.45 -10.88
C ALA A 281 -25.41 13.99 -9.77
N ASN A 282 -25.55 12.68 -9.56
CA ASN A 282 -26.41 12.11 -8.52
C ASN A 282 -25.72 11.96 -7.15
N PHE A 283 -24.46 12.39 -7.01
CA PHE A 283 -23.77 12.42 -5.72
C PHE A 283 -24.07 13.74 -5.00
N VAL A 284 -24.56 13.64 -3.77
CA VAL A 284 -24.73 14.77 -2.86
C VAL A 284 -23.96 14.50 -1.57
N GLY A 285 -23.05 15.40 -1.23
CA GLY A 285 -22.29 15.39 0.00
C GLY A 285 -22.41 16.71 0.74
N VAL A 286 -22.33 16.67 2.06
CA VAL A 286 -22.30 17.87 2.91
C VAL A 286 -21.01 17.91 3.68
N VAL A 287 -20.51 19.11 3.95
CA VAL A 287 -19.26 19.36 4.66
C VAL A 287 -19.53 20.24 5.87
N ALA A 288 -19.00 19.85 7.03
CA ALA A 288 -19.10 20.61 8.27
C ALA A 288 -17.79 20.56 9.09
N GLU A 289 -17.65 21.45 10.07
CA GLU A 289 -16.48 21.53 10.94
C GLU A 289 -16.35 20.35 11.92
N LYS A 290 -17.48 19.74 12.33
CA LYS A 290 -17.51 18.61 13.28
C LYS A 290 -18.32 17.42 12.74
N PRO A 291 -18.01 16.18 13.17
CA PRO A 291 -18.71 14.98 12.69
C PRO A 291 -20.22 15.03 12.94
N TRP A 292 -20.64 15.48 14.12
CA TRP A 292 -22.05 15.56 14.49
C TRP A 292 -22.81 16.58 13.64
N GLN A 293 -22.19 17.74 13.36
CA GLN A 293 -22.77 18.76 12.50
C GLN A 293 -22.97 18.23 11.07
N ALA A 294 -22.00 17.48 10.53
CA ALA A 294 -22.14 16.87 9.21
C ALA A 294 -23.34 15.90 9.14
N ILE A 295 -23.62 15.17 10.22
CA ILE A 295 -24.81 14.32 10.32
C ILE A 295 -26.10 15.16 10.35
N GLN A 296 -26.13 16.23 11.16
CA GLN A 296 -27.30 17.12 11.24
C GLN A 296 -27.60 17.80 9.90
N VAL A 297 -26.57 18.33 9.23
CA VAL A 297 -26.69 18.94 7.89
C VAL A 297 -27.21 17.91 6.90
N ALA A 298 -26.66 16.69 6.86
CA ALA A 298 -27.09 15.65 5.93
C ALA A 298 -28.56 15.24 6.13
N ASN A 299 -29.02 15.19 7.37
CA ASN A 299 -30.41 14.84 7.69
C ASN A 299 -31.39 15.98 7.39
N LYS A 300 -30.95 17.24 7.46
CA LYS A 300 -31.79 18.43 7.26
C LYS A 300 -31.83 18.91 5.81
N LEU A 301 -30.80 18.60 5.02
CA LEU A 301 -30.68 19.04 3.63
C LEU A 301 -31.88 18.58 2.81
N LYS A 302 -32.58 19.54 2.18
CA LYS A 302 -33.68 19.25 1.27
C LYS A 302 -33.12 18.96 -0.11
N ALA A 303 -33.10 17.68 -0.48
CA ALA A 303 -32.75 17.22 -1.82
C ALA A 303 -33.95 16.53 -2.47
N THR A 304 -34.28 16.94 -3.69
CA THR A 304 -35.38 16.38 -4.48
C THR A 304 -34.82 15.35 -5.45
N TRP A 305 -35.39 14.16 -5.43
CA TRP A 305 -34.97 13.02 -6.25
C TRP A 305 -36.17 12.47 -7.02
N THR A 306 -35.90 11.83 -8.16
CA THR A 306 -36.90 10.98 -8.81
C THR A 306 -37.17 9.72 -7.95
N PRO A 307 -38.30 9.00 -8.14
CA PRO A 307 -38.64 7.83 -7.32
C PRO A 307 -37.61 6.68 -7.38
N GLY A 308 -36.81 6.60 -8.44
CA GLY A 308 -35.92 5.47 -8.72
C GLY A 308 -36.67 4.21 -9.16
N ILE A 309 -35.90 3.15 -9.45
CA ILE A 309 -36.43 1.84 -9.87
C ILE A 309 -36.61 0.87 -8.69
N GLY A 310 -35.97 1.16 -7.55
CA GLY A 310 -36.02 0.32 -6.36
C GLY A 310 -35.20 -0.96 -6.47
N LEU A 311 -35.47 -1.90 -5.56
CA LEU A 311 -34.87 -3.25 -5.56
C LEU A 311 -35.97 -4.28 -5.84
N PRO A 312 -35.63 -5.43 -6.46
CA PRO A 312 -36.57 -6.53 -6.59
C PRO A 312 -37.01 -7.06 -5.22
N SER A 313 -38.21 -7.65 -5.17
CA SER A 313 -38.71 -8.37 -3.99
C SER A 313 -37.75 -9.47 -3.57
N HIS A 314 -37.56 -9.67 -2.26
CA HIS A 314 -36.72 -10.75 -1.74
C HIS A 314 -37.23 -12.13 -2.18
N ARG A 315 -38.55 -12.32 -2.24
CA ARG A 315 -39.19 -13.58 -2.67
C ARG A 315 -38.79 -13.96 -4.09
N ASP A 316 -38.72 -12.96 -4.98
CA ASP A 316 -38.56 -13.17 -6.42
C ASP A 316 -37.10 -12.87 -6.87
N PHE A 317 -36.20 -12.62 -5.91
CA PHE A 317 -34.82 -12.16 -6.14
C PHE A 317 -34.00 -13.10 -7.04
N TYR A 318 -34.10 -14.41 -6.83
CA TYR A 318 -33.31 -15.38 -7.59
C TYR A 318 -33.81 -15.58 -9.02
N GLU A 319 -35.12 -15.46 -9.24
CA GLU A 319 -35.69 -15.46 -10.59
C GLU A 319 -35.31 -14.18 -11.33
N TYR A 320 -35.38 -13.04 -10.65
CA TYR A 320 -34.88 -11.77 -11.16
C TYR A 320 -33.41 -11.89 -11.62
N LEU A 321 -32.52 -12.46 -10.81
CA LEU A 321 -31.11 -12.63 -11.17
C LEU A 321 -30.88 -13.58 -12.36
N ARG A 322 -31.70 -14.62 -12.51
CA ARG A 322 -31.58 -15.57 -13.63
C ARG A 322 -32.08 -15.00 -14.95
N ASN A 323 -33.13 -14.19 -14.87
CA ASN A 323 -33.74 -13.56 -16.04
C ASN A 323 -32.99 -12.30 -16.47
N ASP A 324 -32.14 -11.76 -15.59
CA ASP A 324 -31.25 -10.67 -15.95
C ASP A 324 -30.29 -11.12 -17.05
N ARG A 325 -30.09 -10.25 -18.05
CA ARG A 325 -29.35 -10.61 -19.24
C ARG A 325 -27.88 -10.75 -18.88
N ALA A 326 -27.35 -11.97 -18.99
CA ALA A 326 -25.92 -12.20 -18.89
C ALA A 326 -25.17 -11.28 -19.86
N THR A 327 -24.36 -10.39 -19.30
CA THR A 327 -23.58 -9.43 -20.09
C THR A 327 -22.29 -10.06 -20.64
N ARG A 328 -21.83 -11.16 -20.02
CA ARG A 328 -20.62 -11.88 -20.42
C ARG A 328 -20.59 -13.30 -19.85
N ASP A 329 -20.35 -14.29 -20.70
CA ASP A 329 -19.99 -15.64 -20.26
C ASP A 329 -18.49 -15.72 -19.99
N THR A 330 -18.11 -16.38 -18.89
CA THR A 330 -16.70 -16.61 -18.53
C THR A 330 -16.52 -18.08 -18.19
N PHE A 331 -15.73 -18.78 -19.00
CA PHE A 331 -15.38 -20.18 -18.77
C PHE A 331 -14.08 -20.23 -17.97
N LEU A 332 -14.07 -20.92 -16.82
CA LEU A 332 -12.83 -21.20 -16.09
C LEU A 332 -11.96 -22.22 -16.86
N VAL A 333 -12.62 -23.20 -17.47
CA VAL A 333 -12.04 -24.18 -18.39
C VAL A 333 -13.08 -24.42 -19.49
N ASN A 334 -12.65 -24.45 -20.75
CA ASN A 334 -13.51 -24.77 -21.88
C ASN A 334 -12.84 -25.84 -22.74
N SER A 335 -13.10 -27.11 -22.43
CA SER A 335 -12.60 -28.26 -23.19
C SER A 335 -13.29 -28.46 -24.54
N LYS A 336 -14.37 -27.70 -24.81
CA LYS A 336 -15.21 -27.76 -26.02
C LYS A 336 -15.91 -29.09 -26.30
N ASP A 337 -15.93 -30.02 -25.34
CA ASP A 337 -16.56 -31.34 -25.47
C ASP A 337 -17.59 -31.65 -24.36
N VAL A 338 -17.90 -30.68 -23.50
CA VAL A 338 -18.76 -30.87 -22.32
C VAL A 338 -20.13 -31.47 -22.69
N ASP A 339 -20.80 -30.93 -23.71
CA ASP A 339 -22.13 -31.42 -24.10
C ASP A 339 -22.09 -32.86 -24.62
N ALA A 340 -21.08 -33.19 -25.43
CA ALA A 340 -20.88 -34.55 -25.93
C ALA A 340 -20.60 -35.54 -24.80
N LYS A 341 -19.76 -35.15 -23.83
CA LYS A 341 -19.43 -35.98 -22.66
C LYS A 341 -20.63 -36.19 -21.75
N LEU A 342 -21.46 -35.16 -21.54
CA LEU A 342 -22.70 -35.28 -20.76
C LEU A 342 -23.72 -36.19 -21.46
N ALA A 343 -23.84 -36.11 -22.80
CA ALA A 343 -24.76 -36.95 -23.56
C ALA A 343 -24.38 -38.44 -23.54
N SER A 344 -23.08 -38.76 -23.51
CA SER A 344 -22.59 -40.14 -23.44
C SER A 344 -22.40 -40.67 -22.02
N ALA A 345 -22.66 -39.88 -20.98
CA ALA A 345 -22.40 -40.27 -19.60
C ALA A 345 -23.42 -41.31 -19.13
N ALA A 346 -22.96 -42.34 -18.42
CA ALA A 346 -23.84 -43.35 -17.83
C ALA A 346 -24.79 -42.77 -16.76
N SER A 347 -24.44 -41.63 -16.15
CA SER A 347 -25.29 -40.92 -15.19
C SER A 347 -24.99 -39.42 -15.21
N VAL A 348 -26.04 -38.60 -15.16
CA VAL A 348 -25.95 -37.14 -15.07
C VAL A 348 -26.73 -36.68 -13.85
N VAL A 349 -26.07 -35.95 -12.95
CA VAL A 349 -26.71 -35.31 -11.80
C VAL A 349 -26.82 -33.82 -12.06
N LYS A 350 -28.04 -33.30 -11.99
CA LYS A 350 -28.32 -31.87 -12.13
C LYS A 350 -28.88 -31.34 -10.81
N ALA A 351 -28.29 -30.26 -10.31
CA ALA A 351 -28.74 -29.58 -9.12
C ALA A 351 -28.69 -28.07 -9.34
N THR A 352 -29.56 -27.36 -8.62
CA THR A 352 -29.62 -25.91 -8.63
C THR A 352 -29.36 -25.40 -7.22
N TYR A 353 -28.39 -24.49 -7.09
CA TYR A 353 -28.02 -23.89 -5.82
C TYR A 353 -28.29 -22.39 -5.88
N LEU A 354 -28.74 -21.84 -4.75
CA LEU A 354 -28.99 -20.42 -4.56
C LEU A 354 -28.02 -19.91 -3.51
N HIS A 355 -27.32 -18.81 -3.80
CA HIS A 355 -26.44 -18.16 -2.85
C HIS A 355 -27.05 -16.80 -2.47
N PRO A 356 -27.37 -16.56 -1.18
CA PRO A 356 -28.01 -15.32 -0.78
C PRO A 356 -27.07 -14.12 -0.97
N TYR A 357 -27.67 -12.94 -1.08
CA TYR A 357 -26.90 -11.70 -0.95
C TYR A 357 -26.36 -11.59 0.48
N GLN A 358 -25.04 -11.73 0.63
CA GLN A 358 -24.39 -11.67 1.93
C GLN A 358 -23.75 -10.30 2.16
N MET A 359 -24.19 -9.61 3.21
CA MET A 359 -23.49 -8.42 3.67
C MET A 359 -22.20 -8.83 4.38
N HIS A 360 -21.12 -8.05 4.19
CA HIS A 360 -19.84 -8.33 4.86
C HIS A 360 -19.93 -8.15 6.39
N GLY A 361 -20.84 -7.31 6.88
CA GLY A 361 -21.10 -7.15 8.33
C GLY A 361 -19.93 -6.59 9.14
N SER A 362 -19.11 -5.71 8.54
CA SER A 362 -17.96 -5.10 9.25
C SER A 362 -18.43 -4.19 10.40
N ILE A 363 -17.77 -4.30 11.55
CA ILE A 363 -18.00 -3.46 12.74
C ILE A 363 -17.58 -2.02 12.46
N GLY A 364 -16.42 -1.83 11.80
CA GLY A 364 -15.95 -0.53 11.36
C GLY A 364 -16.70 -0.04 10.12
N SER A 365 -17.34 1.12 10.20
CA SER A 365 -17.99 1.74 9.03
C SER A 365 -16.95 2.14 7.96
N SER A 366 -17.34 2.15 6.68
CA SER A 366 -16.43 2.63 5.63
C SER A 366 -16.20 4.14 5.79
N CYS A 367 -14.94 4.55 5.77
CA CYS A 367 -14.53 5.95 5.78
C CYS A 367 -13.21 6.15 5.02
N ALA A 368 -12.93 7.41 4.69
CA ALA A 368 -11.67 7.84 4.14
C ALA A 368 -11.33 9.23 4.69
N VAL A 369 -10.03 9.52 4.81
CA VAL A 369 -9.51 10.85 5.10
C VAL A 369 -8.61 11.25 3.95
N ALA A 370 -8.77 12.46 3.43
CA ALA A 370 -7.90 13.01 2.41
C ALA A 370 -7.25 14.30 2.93
N ASP A 371 -5.92 14.37 2.84
CA ASP A 371 -5.13 15.56 3.11
C ASP A 371 -4.49 16.01 1.79
N VAL A 372 -5.01 17.09 1.23
CA VAL A 372 -4.60 17.62 -0.08
C VAL A 372 -3.70 18.83 0.15
N ARG A 373 -2.44 18.74 -0.29
CA ARG A 373 -1.42 19.77 -0.13
C ARG A 373 -0.78 20.10 -1.46
N GLY A 374 -1.09 21.30 -1.98
CA GLY A 374 -0.58 21.77 -3.28
C GLY A 374 -0.97 20.83 -4.43
N ASN A 375 0.04 20.21 -5.05
CA ASN A 375 -0.12 19.24 -6.15
C ASN A 375 0.00 17.79 -5.67
N SER A 376 -0.20 17.53 -4.38
CA SER A 376 -0.19 16.18 -3.82
C SER A 376 -1.37 15.94 -2.90
N ALA A 377 -1.77 14.67 -2.78
CA ALA A 377 -2.77 14.25 -1.82
C ALA A 377 -2.31 12.99 -1.09
N THR A 378 -2.50 12.94 0.23
CA THR A 378 -2.43 11.70 1.00
C THR A 378 -3.84 11.27 1.34
N ILE A 379 -4.20 10.06 0.93
CA ILE A 379 -5.53 9.51 1.18
C ILE A 379 -5.37 8.26 2.05
N TRP A 380 -5.96 8.32 3.24
CA TRP A 380 -6.14 7.18 4.12
C TRP A 380 -7.50 6.57 3.86
N LEU A 381 -7.54 5.28 3.54
CA LEU A 381 -8.78 4.58 3.21
C LEU A 381 -8.82 3.19 3.82
N VAL A 382 -10.05 2.72 4.04
CA VAL A 382 -10.35 1.34 4.42
C VAL A 382 -10.43 0.52 3.13
N GLY A 383 -9.43 -0.32 2.83
CA GLY A 383 -9.43 -1.12 1.60
C GLY A 383 -8.61 -2.40 1.67
N ASP A 384 -8.95 -3.37 0.81
CA ASP A 384 -8.26 -4.65 0.66
C ASP A 384 -7.04 -4.59 -0.28
N ALA A 385 -6.72 -3.41 -0.82
CA ALA A 385 -5.44 -3.12 -1.45
C ALA A 385 -5.21 -1.62 -1.62
N VAL A 386 -3.96 -1.29 -1.90
CA VAL A 386 -3.54 -0.01 -2.48
C VAL A 386 -3.24 -0.27 -3.94
N CYS A 387 -4.25 -0.11 -4.79
CA CYS A 387 -4.06 -0.13 -6.24
C CYS A 387 -3.82 1.30 -6.71
N LEU A 388 -2.90 1.48 -7.67
CA LEU A 388 -2.87 2.71 -8.46
C LEU A 388 -4.24 2.88 -9.17
N PRO A 389 -4.64 4.12 -9.53
CA PRO A 389 -6.01 4.45 -9.97
C PRO A 389 -6.50 3.79 -11.28
N SER A 390 -5.78 2.78 -11.80
CA SER A 390 -6.18 1.99 -12.97
C SER A 390 -7.39 1.08 -12.70
N THR A 391 -7.72 0.79 -11.43
CA THR A 391 -8.97 0.08 -11.09
C THR A 391 -10.11 1.09 -10.94
N LYS A 392 -11.21 0.89 -11.68
CA LYS A 392 -12.39 1.78 -11.75
C LYS A 392 -12.88 2.31 -10.38
N GLN A 393 -12.69 1.54 -9.31
CA GLN A 393 -13.15 1.85 -7.94
C GLN A 393 -12.41 2.98 -7.21
N HIS A 394 -11.11 3.21 -7.48
CA HIS A 394 -10.32 4.24 -6.77
C HIS A 394 -10.03 5.47 -7.64
N GLY A 395 -10.17 5.33 -8.96
CA GLY A 395 -9.83 6.39 -9.92
C GLY A 395 -10.84 7.54 -10.02
N GLU A 396 -12.06 7.43 -9.50
CA GLU A 396 -13.06 8.51 -9.66
C GLU A 396 -12.89 9.67 -8.68
N ALA A 397 -12.49 9.41 -7.43
CA ALA A 397 -12.10 10.46 -6.48
C ALA A 397 -10.86 11.22 -6.97
N ALA A 398 -9.86 10.48 -7.44
CA ALA A 398 -8.62 10.98 -8.05
C ALA A 398 -8.86 11.84 -9.29
N ARG A 399 -9.65 11.32 -10.25
CA ARG A 399 -10.01 12.05 -11.48
C ARG A 399 -10.84 13.30 -11.21
N SER A 400 -11.60 13.35 -10.11
CA SER A 400 -12.32 14.56 -9.71
C SER A 400 -11.38 15.67 -9.25
N ALA A 401 -10.44 15.35 -8.35
CA ALA A 401 -9.48 16.31 -7.80
C ALA A 401 -8.52 16.85 -8.87
N ALA A 402 -8.09 15.99 -9.81
CA ALA A 402 -7.21 16.36 -10.92
C ALA A 402 -7.92 17.11 -12.06
N ARG A 403 -9.26 17.12 -12.13
CA ARG A 403 -10.02 17.86 -13.15
C ARG A 403 -10.34 19.30 -12.72
N GLU A 404 -10.44 19.58 -11.43
CA GLU A 404 -10.68 20.93 -10.91
C GLU A 404 -9.40 21.79 -10.81
N ARG A 405 -8.22 21.16 -10.80
CA ARG A 405 -6.93 21.86 -10.92
C ARG A 405 -6.25 21.38 -12.19
N ALA A 406 -6.05 22.26 -13.17
CA ALA A 406 -5.39 21.96 -14.44
C ALA A 406 -3.89 21.60 -14.27
N GLY A 407 -3.59 20.46 -13.62
CA GLY A 407 -2.24 20.00 -13.33
C GLY A 407 -2.23 18.53 -12.87
N HIS A 408 -1.12 17.83 -13.15
CA HIS A 408 -0.92 16.45 -12.70
C HIS A 408 -0.81 16.41 -11.16
N LEU A 409 -1.82 15.84 -10.49
CA LEU A 409 -1.81 15.59 -9.05
C LEU A 409 -0.99 14.32 -8.77
N HIS A 410 0.05 14.41 -7.93
CA HIS A 410 0.76 13.25 -7.44
C HIS A 410 0.06 12.69 -6.19
N GLU A 411 -0.60 11.55 -6.34
CA GLU A 411 -1.41 10.96 -5.28
C GLU A 411 -0.67 9.86 -4.52
N ARG A 412 -0.76 9.93 -3.19
CA ARG A 412 -0.27 8.92 -2.26
C ARG A 412 -1.45 8.29 -1.53
N PHE A 413 -1.67 7.00 -1.70
CA PHE A 413 -2.67 6.26 -0.93
C PHE A 413 -1.97 5.43 0.12
N ARG A 414 -2.48 5.50 1.34
CA ARG A 414 -2.03 4.69 2.46
C ARG A 414 -3.24 3.96 3.03
N VAL A 415 -3.24 2.64 2.98
CA VAL A 415 -4.28 1.88 3.69
C VAL A 415 -3.88 1.80 5.15
N LEU A 416 -4.72 2.35 6.03
CA LEU A 416 -4.75 1.95 7.42
C LEU A 416 -5.74 0.80 7.53
N ARG A 417 -5.34 -0.23 8.27
CA ARG A 417 -5.89 -1.58 8.18
C ARG A 417 -7.40 -1.62 8.00
N ALA A 418 -7.86 -2.33 6.97
CA ALA A 418 -9.28 -2.55 6.73
C ALA A 418 -9.83 -3.76 7.49
N GLN A 419 -11.10 -3.66 7.89
CA GLN A 419 -11.95 -4.84 8.00
C GLN A 419 -12.55 -5.12 6.61
N ARG A 420 -12.71 -6.40 6.26
CA ARG A 420 -13.07 -6.89 4.92
C ARG A 420 -14.15 -6.03 4.23
N ARG A 421 -13.80 -5.35 3.14
CA ARG A 421 -14.76 -4.95 2.11
C ARG A 421 -14.10 -4.70 0.76
N ARG A 422 -14.76 -5.17 -0.31
CA ARG A 422 -14.82 -4.47 -1.61
C ARG A 422 -16.19 -3.82 -1.69
N HIS A 423 -16.32 -2.53 -1.99
CA HIS A 423 -17.51 -1.99 -2.67
C HIS A 423 -17.12 -0.76 -3.50
N CYS A 424 -17.60 -0.76 -4.74
CA CYS A 424 -17.79 0.41 -5.59
C CYS A 424 -18.88 1.27 -4.93
N PHE A 425 -18.62 2.55 -4.71
CA PHE A 425 -19.67 3.56 -4.71
C PHE A 425 -19.29 4.58 -5.77
N ILE A 426 -20.19 4.75 -6.73
CA ILE A 426 -20.24 5.89 -7.65
C ILE A 426 -20.63 7.13 -6.84
#